data_AF-A0A7S4IFR3-F1
#
_entry.id   AF-A0A7S4IFR3-F1
#
_cell.length_a   1.000
_cell.length_b   1.000
_cell.length_c   1.000
_cell.angle_alpha   90.00
_cell.angle_beta   90.00
_cell.angle_gamma   90.00
#
_symmetry.space_group_name_H-M   'P 1'
#
loop_
_entity.id
_entity.type
_entity.pdbx_description
1 polymer ?
#
loop_
_entity_poly.entity_id
_entity_poly.type
_entity_poly.pdbx_seq_one_letter_code
_entity_poly.pdbx_strand_id
1 'polypeptide(L)'
;VSEASNPPLVHSISYGEPEALIRPTQLSRLNQEFQLLGMRGISIISTSGDLGSSDGTNVCKKDVPDFPSSSPWTTSLGATFIAPVTTTPICSSHYVDDILIVCDATSELPCAQDAGSGFTTGGGFSAKFARPSYQDEAVQEYLNTAVLPSSSYFNASGRGFNDVAALGYHILTYQGGNIEITGGTS
;
A
#
# COMPACT_ATOMS: atom_id res chain seq x y z
N VAL A 1 0.34 21.52 8.95
CA VAL A 1 -0.62 20.68 9.71
C VAL A 1 -0.07 20.36 11.10
N SER A 2 1.17 19.87 11.19
CA SER A 2 1.87 19.59 12.45
C SER A 2 1.91 20.75 13.44
N GLU A 3 1.93 22.00 12.97
CA GLU A 3 1.89 23.21 13.82
C GLU A 3 0.48 23.78 14.06
N ALA A 4 -0.57 23.22 13.45
CA ALA A 4 -1.92 23.74 13.62
C ALA A 4 -2.43 23.47 15.05
N SER A 5 -3.18 24.40 15.63
CA SER A 5 -3.72 24.26 17.00
C SER A 5 -4.73 23.12 17.12
N ASN A 6 -5.60 22.94 16.12
CA ASN A 6 -6.63 21.90 16.10
C ASN A 6 -6.75 21.27 14.69
N PRO A 7 -5.79 20.42 14.28
CA PRO A 7 -5.86 19.73 13.00
C PRO A 7 -6.90 18.58 13.04
N PRO A 8 -7.39 18.13 11.88
CA PRO A 8 -8.11 16.86 11.78
C PRO A 8 -7.30 15.70 12.37
N LEU A 9 -8.00 14.73 12.96
CA LEU A 9 -7.36 13.56 13.59
C LEU A 9 -6.92 12.50 12.57
N VAL A 10 -7.46 12.56 11.34
CA VAL A 10 -7.15 11.62 10.26
C VAL A 10 -6.88 12.41 8.99
N HIS A 11 -5.77 12.12 8.35
CA HIS A 11 -5.39 12.68 7.05
C HIS A 11 -5.23 11.56 6.04
N SER A 12 -5.94 11.67 4.90
CA SER A 12 -5.76 10.79 3.74
C SER A 12 -4.91 11.49 2.70
N ILE A 13 -3.92 10.81 2.14
CA ILE A 13 -2.98 11.33 1.14
C ILE A 13 -3.00 10.43 -0.09
N SER A 14 -3.61 10.93 -1.16
CA SER A 14 -3.62 10.31 -2.50
C SER A 14 -2.65 11.06 -3.42
N TYR A 15 -1.36 11.05 -3.05
CA TYR A 15 -0.25 11.64 -3.80
C TYR A 15 1.05 10.92 -3.41
N GLY A 16 1.90 10.64 -4.38
CA GLY A 16 3.16 9.94 -4.18
C GLY A 16 4.16 10.20 -5.30
N GLU A 17 5.42 9.89 -5.01
CA GLU A 17 6.50 9.85 -5.99
C GLU A 17 7.46 8.70 -5.63
N PRO A 18 8.19 8.14 -6.61
CA PRO A 18 9.26 7.19 -6.34
C PRO A 18 10.23 7.71 -5.26
N GLU A 19 10.38 6.95 -4.17
CA GLU A 19 11.23 7.26 -3.02
C GLU A 19 12.68 7.60 -3.44
N ALA A 20 13.14 6.98 -4.53
CA ALA A 20 14.46 7.19 -5.09
C ALA A 20 14.65 8.56 -5.79
N LEU A 21 13.56 9.20 -6.23
CA LEU A 21 13.57 10.49 -6.95
C LEU A 21 13.43 11.68 -5.99
N ILE A 22 12.99 11.45 -4.76
CA ILE A 22 12.83 12.51 -3.75
C ILE A 22 14.20 12.88 -3.16
N ARG A 23 14.48 14.18 -3.06
CA ARG A 23 15.73 14.65 -2.44
C ARG A 23 15.81 14.18 -0.99
N PRO A 24 16.98 13.69 -0.51
CA PRO A 24 17.12 13.18 0.86
C PRO A 24 16.65 14.14 1.95
N THR A 25 16.85 15.45 1.77
CA THR A 25 16.42 16.49 2.72
C THR A 25 14.90 16.67 2.74
N GLN A 26 14.21 16.51 1.61
CA GLN A 26 12.75 16.59 1.54
C GLN A 26 12.12 15.34 2.17
N LEU A 27 12.67 14.16 1.85
CA LEU A 27 12.23 12.89 2.40
C LEU A 27 12.39 12.83 3.93
N SER A 28 13.56 13.23 4.45
CA SER A 28 13.78 13.25 5.90
C SER A 28 12.89 14.26 6.61
N ARG A 29 12.67 15.44 6.01
CA ARG A 29 11.79 16.48 6.56
C ARG A 29 10.35 16.00 6.61
N LEU A 30 9.79 15.48 5.52
CA LEU A 30 8.40 15.00 5.49
C LEU A 30 8.19 13.84 6.46
N ASN A 31 9.14 12.90 6.52
CA ASN A 31 9.10 11.81 7.49
C ASN A 31 9.15 12.29 8.96
N GLN A 32 9.82 13.41 9.24
CA GLN A 32 9.80 14.04 10.56
C GLN A 32 8.44 14.69 10.86
N GLU A 33 7.80 15.31 9.87
CA GLU A 33 6.45 15.86 10.06
C GLU A 33 5.42 14.76 10.36
N PHE A 34 5.55 13.59 9.73
CA PHE A 34 4.71 12.43 10.04
C PHE A 34 4.92 11.93 11.47
N GLN A 35 6.16 11.92 11.97
CA GLN A 35 6.45 11.64 13.39
C GLN A 35 5.79 12.65 14.33
N LEU A 36 5.89 13.94 14.03
CA LEU A 36 5.28 15.00 14.84
C LEU A 36 3.75 14.86 14.89
N LEU A 37 3.12 14.50 13.77
CA LEU A 37 1.69 14.21 13.72
C LEU A 37 1.34 12.95 14.53
N GLY A 38 2.14 11.89 14.42
CA GLY A 38 1.97 10.67 15.23
C GLY A 38 2.08 10.94 16.73
N MET A 39 3.02 11.79 17.17
CA MET A 39 3.14 12.24 18.57
C MET A 39 1.92 13.00 19.07
N ARG A 40 1.14 13.60 18.16
CA ARG A 40 -0.11 14.29 18.47
C ARG A 40 -1.33 13.35 18.42
N GLY A 41 -1.15 12.06 18.17
CA GLY A 41 -2.24 11.09 18.03
C GLY A 41 -3.02 11.25 16.73
N ILE A 42 -2.39 11.81 15.69
CA ILE A 42 -3.02 12.02 14.38
C ILE A 42 -2.64 10.87 13.46
N SER A 43 -3.64 10.25 12.82
CA SER A 43 -3.46 9.19 11.83
C SER A 43 -3.22 9.76 10.44
N ILE A 44 -2.26 9.17 9.73
CA ILE A 44 -1.96 9.51 8.34
C ILE A 44 -2.08 8.24 7.52
N ILE A 45 -2.95 8.26 6.52
CA ILE A 45 -3.14 7.16 5.58
C ILE A 45 -2.63 7.65 4.23
N SER A 46 -1.73 6.89 3.61
CA SER A 46 -1.14 7.22 2.32
C SER A 46 -1.27 6.05 1.35
N THR A 47 -1.64 6.34 0.12
CA THR A 47 -1.87 5.36 -0.94
C THR A 47 -0.53 4.86 -1.51
N SER A 48 -0.41 3.58 -1.89
CA SER A 48 0.86 3.04 -2.41
C SER A 48 1.14 3.23 -3.88
N GLY A 49 0.22 3.83 -4.63
CA GLY A 49 0.36 4.06 -6.05
C GLY A 49 -0.22 2.93 -6.91
N ASP A 50 -0.28 3.19 -8.22
CA ASP A 50 -1.09 2.41 -9.16
C ASP A 50 -0.27 1.74 -10.27
N LEU A 51 1.07 1.77 -10.14
CA LEU A 51 2.01 1.33 -11.16
C LEU A 51 2.91 0.18 -10.66
N GLY A 52 2.37 -0.64 -9.75
CA GLY A 52 3.00 -1.85 -9.24
C GLY A 52 4.28 -1.59 -8.45
N SER A 53 5.08 -2.64 -8.29
CA SER A 53 6.33 -2.59 -7.51
C SER A 53 7.43 -1.73 -8.14
N SER A 54 7.30 -1.37 -9.42
CA SER A 54 8.27 -0.52 -10.13
C SER A 54 7.86 0.96 -10.14
N ASP A 55 6.69 1.29 -9.60
CA ASP A 55 6.13 2.65 -9.52
C ASP A 55 6.28 3.43 -10.85
N GLY A 56 5.90 2.78 -11.95
CA GLY A 56 5.91 3.38 -13.28
C GLY A 56 7.28 3.57 -13.91
N THR A 57 8.36 3.19 -13.22
CA THR A 57 9.70 3.24 -13.78
C THR A 57 9.95 2.06 -14.72
N ASN A 58 10.76 2.27 -15.77
CA ASN A 58 11.17 1.21 -16.69
C ASN A 58 12.20 0.23 -16.08
N VAL A 59 12.38 0.25 -14.76
CA VAL A 59 13.35 -0.60 -14.06
C VAL A 59 12.66 -1.90 -13.67
N CYS A 60 12.42 -2.80 -14.63
CA CYS A 60 11.85 -4.13 -14.36
C CYS A 60 12.80 -5.06 -13.58
N LYS A 61 13.89 -4.53 -13.02
CA LYS A 61 14.95 -5.27 -12.31
C LYS A 61 15.06 -4.92 -10.83
N LYS A 62 14.26 -3.95 -10.36
CA LYS A 62 14.31 -3.47 -8.99
C LYS A 62 12.96 -2.90 -8.56
N ASP A 63 12.61 -3.10 -7.31
CA ASP A 63 11.54 -2.38 -6.65
C ASP A 63 11.84 -0.88 -6.60
N VAL A 64 10.78 -0.10 -6.73
CA VAL A 64 10.80 1.35 -6.60
C VAL A 64 9.68 1.71 -5.64
N PRO A 65 9.98 1.83 -4.34
CA PRO A 65 8.99 2.20 -3.35
C PRO A 65 8.40 3.58 -3.61
N ASP A 66 7.09 3.76 -3.43
CA ASP A 66 6.43 5.07 -3.45
C ASP A 66 6.54 5.73 -2.07
N PHE A 67 6.83 7.04 -2.04
CA PHE A 67 6.75 7.87 -0.83
C PHE A 67 5.63 8.91 -1.00
N PRO A 68 4.71 9.07 -0.01
CA PRO A 68 4.91 8.84 1.42
C PRO A 68 4.60 7.44 1.93
N SER A 69 4.08 6.53 1.10
CA SER A 69 3.68 5.17 1.49
C SER A 69 4.82 4.34 2.13
N SER A 70 6.06 4.55 1.70
CA SER A 70 7.25 3.88 2.26
C SER A 70 7.67 4.39 3.65
N SER A 71 7.09 5.49 4.14
CA SER A 71 7.37 5.99 5.49
C SER A 71 6.90 4.97 6.54
N PRO A 72 7.68 4.74 7.61
CA PRO A 72 7.22 3.95 8.75
C PRO A 72 6.24 4.71 9.68
N TRP A 73 5.87 5.95 9.34
CA TRP A 73 5.00 6.80 10.14
C TRP A 73 3.67 7.13 9.46
N THR A 74 3.38 6.45 8.36
CA THR A 74 2.08 6.47 7.68
C THR A 74 1.52 5.06 7.65
N THR A 75 0.21 4.95 7.68
CA THR A 75 -0.51 3.73 7.33
C THR A 75 -0.60 3.67 5.81
N SER A 76 0.18 2.78 5.21
CA SER A 76 0.22 2.55 3.78
C SER A 76 -0.99 1.72 3.33
N LEU A 77 -1.75 2.24 2.36
CA LEU A 77 -2.96 1.64 1.81
C LEU A 77 -2.76 1.16 0.37
N GLY A 78 -2.94 -0.14 0.15
CA GLY A 78 -2.97 -0.75 -1.17
C GLY A 78 -4.40 -0.95 -1.68
N ALA A 79 -4.53 -1.42 -2.92
CA ALA A 79 -5.81 -1.65 -3.57
C ALA A 79 -6.07 -3.13 -3.87
N THR A 80 -7.29 -3.55 -3.59
CA THR A 80 -7.87 -4.84 -3.97
C THR A 80 -9.10 -4.64 -4.86
N PHE A 81 -9.55 -5.72 -5.48
CA PHE A 81 -10.81 -5.76 -6.20
C PHE A 81 -11.50 -7.11 -6.03
N ILE A 82 -12.81 -7.11 -6.28
CA ILE A 82 -13.63 -8.32 -6.25
C ILE A 82 -13.66 -8.96 -7.64
N ALA A 83 -13.20 -10.21 -7.72
CA ALA A 83 -13.19 -11.01 -8.93
C ALA A 83 -14.06 -12.28 -8.79
N PRO A 84 -14.59 -12.84 -9.90
CA PRO A 84 -15.13 -14.19 -9.92
C PRO A 84 -14.08 -15.23 -9.49
N VAL A 85 -14.52 -16.35 -8.91
CA VAL A 85 -13.69 -17.42 -8.27
C VAL A 85 -12.81 -18.21 -9.25
N THR A 86 -12.61 -17.74 -10.48
CA THR A 86 -11.75 -18.42 -11.47
C THR A 86 -10.26 -18.36 -11.11
N THR A 87 -9.88 -17.56 -10.12
CA THR A 87 -8.54 -17.47 -9.53
C THR A 87 -8.62 -17.82 -8.04
N THR A 88 -7.67 -18.61 -7.56
CA THR A 88 -7.55 -18.99 -6.14
C THR A 88 -7.59 -17.72 -5.27
N PRO A 89 -8.63 -17.52 -4.43
CA PRO A 89 -8.70 -16.36 -3.55
C PRO A 89 -7.52 -16.32 -2.58
N ILE A 90 -7.13 -15.11 -2.12
CA ILE A 90 -6.23 -14.94 -0.96
C ILE A 90 -7.00 -15.19 0.37
N CYS A 91 -8.07 -15.95 0.32
CA CYS A 91 -8.87 -16.28 1.49
C CYS A 91 -8.97 -17.80 1.63
N SER A 92 -8.87 -18.26 2.87
CA SER A 92 -9.15 -19.64 3.25
C SER A 92 -10.46 -19.65 4.03
N SER A 93 -11.31 -20.62 3.72
CA SER A 93 -12.51 -20.84 4.54
C SER A 93 -12.07 -21.22 5.95
N HIS A 94 -12.42 -20.40 6.94
CA HIS A 94 -12.05 -20.61 8.34
C HIS A 94 -13.19 -20.18 9.27
N TYR A 95 -13.12 -20.65 10.50
CA TYR A 95 -14.05 -20.24 11.55
C TYR A 95 -13.48 -19.05 12.32
N VAL A 96 -14.31 -18.03 12.53
CA VAL A 96 -14.05 -16.95 13.50
C VAL A 96 -15.22 -16.95 14.47
N ASP A 97 -14.98 -17.23 15.75
CA ASP A 97 -16.01 -17.27 16.80
C ASP A 97 -17.26 -18.11 16.40
N ASP A 98 -17.04 -19.35 15.95
CA ASP A 98 -18.05 -20.30 15.45
C ASP A 98 -18.81 -19.87 14.18
N ILE A 99 -18.42 -18.76 13.54
CA ILE A 99 -18.94 -18.34 12.23
C ILE A 99 -18.04 -18.90 11.14
N LEU A 100 -18.60 -19.78 10.29
CA LEU A 100 -17.91 -20.25 9.08
C LEU A 100 -17.86 -19.11 8.04
N ILE A 101 -16.67 -18.56 7.81
CA ILE A 101 -16.40 -17.68 6.68
C ILE A 101 -16.13 -18.59 5.48
N VAL A 102 -17.00 -18.56 4.48
CA VAL A 102 -16.88 -19.38 3.26
C VAL A 102 -16.26 -18.56 2.13
N CYS A 103 -15.19 -19.10 1.54
CA CYS A 103 -14.53 -18.56 0.35
C CYS A 103 -15.01 -19.27 -0.92
N ASP A 104 -16.24 -19.01 -1.41
CA ASP A 104 -16.82 -19.79 -2.52
C ASP A 104 -17.52 -19.02 -3.67
N ALA A 105 -17.79 -17.71 -3.54
CA ALA A 105 -18.55 -16.96 -4.56
C ALA A 105 -17.80 -15.78 -5.20
N THR A 106 -16.85 -15.18 -4.47
CA THR A 106 -16.06 -14.03 -4.92
C THR A 106 -14.70 -14.03 -4.23
N SER A 107 -13.65 -13.73 -5.00
CA SER A 107 -12.28 -13.60 -4.49
C SER A 107 -11.92 -12.13 -4.36
N GLU A 108 -11.40 -11.72 -3.20
CA GLU A 108 -10.67 -10.46 -3.09
C GLU A 108 -9.23 -10.70 -3.55
N LEU A 109 -8.82 -9.98 -4.58
CA LEU A 109 -7.49 -10.08 -5.18
C LEU A 109 -6.80 -8.71 -5.11
N PRO A 110 -5.47 -8.65 -5.06
CA PRO A 110 -4.76 -7.39 -5.30
C PRO A 110 -5.17 -6.85 -6.66
N CYS A 111 -5.32 -5.53 -6.77
CA CYS A 111 -5.39 -4.90 -8.08
C CYS A 111 -4.07 -5.19 -8.80
N ALA A 112 -4.13 -6.03 -9.82
CA ALA A 112 -3.04 -6.26 -10.76
C ALA A 112 -3.61 -6.32 -12.18
N GLN A 113 -2.87 -5.77 -13.15
CA GLN A 113 -3.33 -5.74 -14.54
C GLN A 113 -3.51 -7.13 -15.14
N ASP A 114 -2.62 -8.07 -14.80
CA ASP A 114 -2.69 -9.47 -15.21
C ASP A 114 -3.79 -10.26 -14.48
N ALA A 115 -4.25 -9.78 -13.33
CA ALA A 115 -5.45 -10.27 -12.65
C ALA A 115 -6.76 -9.67 -13.21
N GLY A 116 -6.69 -8.71 -14.13
CA GLY A 116 -7.86 -8.12 -14.80
C GLY A 116 -8.37 -6.80 -14.20
N SER A 117 -7.63 -6.20 -13.27
CA SER A 117 -7.89 -4.82 -12.86
C SER A 117 -7.22 -3.82 -13.82
N GLY A 118 -7.64 -2.55 -13.84
CA GLY A 118 -7.13 -1.55 -14.78
C GLY A 118 -5.70 -1.05 -14.49
N PHE A 119 -5.15 -1.41 -13.33
CA PHE A 119 -3.87 -0.91 -12.80
C PHE A 119 -3.25 -1.96 -11.88
N THR A 120 -2.06 -1.71 -11.34
CA THR A 120 -1.43 -2.62 -10.37
C THR A 120 -1.11 -1.87 -9.09
N THR A 121 -1.63 -2.32 -7.95
CA THR A 121 -1.36 -1.71 -6.64
C THR A 121 0.15 -1.69 -6.38
N GLY A 122 0.66 -0.55 -5.90
CA GLY A 122 2.04 -0.43 -5.46
C GLY A 122 2.28 -1.22 -4.18
N GLY A 123 3.55 -1.53 -3.92
CA GLY A 123 3.99 -2.32 -2.78
C GLY A 123 5.47 -2.70 -2.94
N GLY A 124 6.15 -3.01 -1.83
CA GLY A 124 7.56 -3.38 -1.86
C GLY A 124 8.28 -3.09 -0.55
N PHE A 125 9.59 -2.86 -0.63
CA PHE A 125 10.43 -2.58 0.53
C PHE A 125 11.21 -1.28 0.35
N SER A 126 11.05 -0.35 1.30
CA SER A 126 11.78 0.93 1.30
C SER A 126 13.30 0.74 1.13
N ALA A 127 13.91 1.54 0.26
CA ALA A 127 15.36 1.63 0.12
C ALA A 127 15.98 2.67 1.07
N LYS A 128 15.16 3.51 1.74
CA LYS A 128 15.60 4.61 2.62
C LYS A 128 15.33 4.36 4.09
N PHE A 129 14.20 3.74 4.42
CA PHE A 129 13.75 3.51 5.78
C PHE A 129 14.01 2.05 6.17
N ALA A 130 14.75 1.86 7.26
CA ALA A 130 14.96 0.54 7.84
C ALA A 130 13.63 -0.08 8.30
N ARG A 131 13.56 -1.41 8.31
CA ARG A 131 12.41 -2.14 8.84
C ARG A 131 12.14 -1.74 10.29
N PRO A 132 10.95 -1.19 10.62
CA PRO A 132 10.60 -0.89 11.98
C PRO A 132 10.27 -2.18 12.76
N SER A 133 10.50 -2.17 14.07
CA SER A 133 10.35 -3.38 14.91
C SER A 133 8.91 -3.91 14.95
N TYR A 134 7.91 -3.05 14.79
CA TYR A 134 6.49 -3.44 14.85
C TYR A 134 6.06 -4.36 13.70
N GLN A 135 6.80 -4.40 12.59
CA GLN A 135 6.50 -5.25 11.42
C GLN A 135 7.55 -6.34 11.20
N ASP A 136 8.51 -6.50 12.11
CA ASP A 136 9.64 -7.41 11.92
C ASP A 136 9.18 -8.86 11.79
N GLU A 137 8.28 -9.31 12.67
CA GLU A 137 7.70 -10.66 12.64
C GLU A 137 6.95 -10.94 11.34
N ALA A 138 5.98 -10.07 10.98
CA ALA A 138 5.18 -10.21 9.76
C ALA A 138 6.04 -10.21 8.48
N VAL A 139 7.04 -9.33 8.41
CA VAL A 139 7.96 -9.28 7.26
C VAL A 139 8.83 -10.54 7.18
N GLN A 140 9.35 -11.03 8.31
CA GLN A 140 10.16 -12.25 8.31
C GLN A 140 9.33 -13.46 7.86
N GLU A 141 8.09 -13.57 8.32
CA GLU A 141 7.17 -14.62 7.86
C GLU A 141 6.93 -14.53 6.36
N TYR A 142 6.62 -13.34 5.84
CA TYR A 142 6.48 -13.11 4.39
C TYR A 142 7.73 -13.53 3.61
N LEU A 143 8.92 -13.09 4.06
CA LEU A 143 10.18 -13.42 3.38
C LEU A 143 10.52 -14.92 3.41
N ASN A 144 10.00 -15.67 4.38
CA ASN A 144 10.23 -17.11 4.49
C ASN A 144 9.21 -17.96 3.73
N THR A 145 8.01 -17.43 3.47
CA THR A 145 6.85 -18.21 2.96
C THR A 145 6.42 -17.81 1.55
N ALA A 146 6.68 -16.58 1.13
CA ALA A 146 6.22 -16.06 -0.16
C ALA A 146 7.09 -16.56 -1.33
N VAL A 147 6.50 -16.54 -2.53
CA VAL A 147 7.26 -16.67 -3.79
C VAL A 147 7.90 -15.32 -4.08
N LEU A 148 9.19 -15.20 -3.82
CA LEU A 148 9.93 -13.95 -3.95
C LEU A 148 10.64 -13.84 -5.31
N PRO A 149 10.78 -12.62 -5.87
CA PRO A 149 11.76 -12.37 -6.92
C PRO A 149 13.18 -12.55 -6.37
N SER A 150 14.19 -12.47 -7.25
CA SER A 150 15.60 -12.46 -6.83
C SER A 150 15.83 -11.41 -5.74
N SER A 151 16.61 -11.74 -4.72
CA SER A 151 16.94 -10.82 -3.62
C SER A 151 17.64 -9.53 -4.09
N SER A 152 18.20 -9.53 -5.31
CA SER A 152 18.73 -8.30 -5.93
C SER A 152 17.67 -7.28 -6.33
N TYR A 153 16.39 -7.67 -6.36
CA TYR A 153 15.28 -6.82 -6.82
C TYR A 153 14.73 -5.96 -5.70
N PHE A 154 14.91 -6.29 -4.43
CA PHE A 154 14.27 -5.54 -3.33
C PHE A 154 15.15 -5.46 -2.09
N ASN A 155 14.90 -4.47 -1.24
CA ASN A 155 15.63 -4.31 0.01
C ASN A 155 14.95 -5.06 1.17
N ALA A 156 15.26 -6.34 1.36
CA ALA A 156 14.66 -7.17 2.42
C ALA A 156 14.77 -6.60 3.86
N SER A 157 15.74 -5.72 4.11
CA SER A 157 15.95 -5.06 5.42
C SER A 157 15.17 -3.75 5.58
N GLY A 158 14.46 -3.31 4.54
CA GLY A 158 13.69 -2.07 4.52
C GLY A 158 12.29 -2.21 5.11
N ARG A 159 11.62 -1.07 5.31
CA ARG A 159 10.18 -1.01 5.61
C ARG A 159 9.40 -1.65 4.45
N GLY A 160 8.88 -2.85 4.66
CA GLY A 160 7.87 -3.49 3.79
C GLY A 160 6.52 -2.80 3.91
N PHE A 161 5.83 -2.58 2.80
CA PHE A 161 4.50 -1.96 2.68
C PHE A 161 3.71 -2.64 1.52
N ASN A 162 2.38 -2.66 1.50
CA ASN A 162 1.42 -1.94 2.34
C ASN A 162 1.23 -2.46 3.77
N ASP A 163 0.60 -1.66 4.62
CA ASP A 163 0.13 -2.09 5.95
C ASP A 163 -1.26 -2.72 5.87
N VAL A 164 -2.13 -2.17 5.02
CA VAL A 164 -3.50 -2.61 4.78
C VAL A 164 -3.87 -2.44 3.32
N ALA A 165 -4.97 -3.07 2.88
CA ALA A 165 -5.52 -2.88 1.55
C ALA A 165 -7.05 -2.75 1.60
N ALA A 166 -7.63 -2.08 0.62
CA ALA A 166 -9.07 -1.89 0.48
C ALA A 166 -9.51 -1.89 -0.99
N LEU A 167 -10.82 -1.97 -1.23
CA LEU A 167 -11.37 -1.93 -2.58
C LEU A 167 -11.00 -0.64 -3.32
N GLY A 168 -10.28 -0.77 -4.44
CA GLY A 168 -9.79 0.35 -5.24
C GLY A 168 -10.12 0.23 -6.73
N TYR A 169 -11.01 -0.68 -7.13
CA TYR A 169 -11.38 -0.84 -8.54
C TYR A 169 -12.89 -0.93 -8.72
N HIS A 170 -13.39 -0.37 -9.83
CA HIS A 170 -14.81 -0.22 -10.13
C HIS A 170 -15.60 0.60 -9.10
N ILE A 171 -15.02 1.70 -8.63
CA ILE A 171 -15.66 2.61 -7.69
C ILE A 171 -16.49 3.64 -8.47
N LEU A 172 -17.79 3.75 -8.14
CA LEU A 172 -18.66 4.76 -8.73
C LEU A 172 -18.39 6.13 -8.09
N THR A 173 -18.12 7.13 -8.92
CA THR A 173 -17.90 8.52 -8.52
C THR A 173 -18.80 9.46 -9.30
N TYR A 174 -18.96 10.69 -8.82
CA TYR A 174 -19.68 11.74 -9.53
C TYR A 174 -18.73 12.92 -9.76
N GLN A 175 -18.33 13.13 -11.02
CA GLN A 175 -17.31 14.10 -11.41
C GLN A 175 -17.81 14.96 -12.56
N GLY A 176 -17.64 16.28 -12.45
CA GLY A 176 -18.02 17.22 -13.52
C GLY A 176 -19.48 17.15 -13.98
N GLY A 177 -20.39 16.62 -13.16
CA GLY A 177 -21.80 16.45 -13.50
C GLY A 177 -22.20 15.05 -14.00
N ASN A 178 -21.25 14.11 -14.11
CA ASN A 178 -21.46 12.77 -14.64
C ASN A 178 -21.14 11.68 -13.61
N ILE A 179 -21.82 10.54 -13.69
CA ILE A 179 -21.43 9.33 -12.98
C ILE A 179 -20.30 8.67 -13.76
N GLU A 180 -19.19 8.39 -13.09
CA GLU A 180 -18.01 7.75 -13.65
C GLU A 180 -17.63 6.51 -12.83
N ILE A 181 -16.99 5.54 -13.47
CA ILE A 181 -16.37 4.41 -12.78
C ILE A 181 -14.87 4.66 -12.77
N THR A 182 -14.29 4.73 -11.59
CA THR A 182 -12.87 4.98 -11.38
C THR A 182 -12.22 3.83 -10.61
N GLY A 183 -10.90 3.91 -10.49
CA GLY A 183 -10.11 3.06 -9.63
C GLY A 183 -8.79 3.74 -9.30
N GLY A 184 -7.94 2.99 -8.60
CA GLY A 184 -6.69 3.45 -8.04
C GLY A 184 -6.64 3.12 -6.55
N THR A 185 -5.47 3.29 -5.98
CA THR A 185 -5.27 3.35 -4.53
C THR A 185 -5.81 4.66 -3.93
N SER A 186 -6.10 5.66 -4.78
CA SER A 186 -6.52 7.05 -4.46
C SER A 186 -7.94 7.22 -3.90
#